data_AF-A0A1H5UDF4-F1
#
_entry.id   AF-A0A1H5UDF4-F1
#
_cell.length_a   1.000
_cell.length_b   1.000
_cell.length_c   1.000
_cell.angle_alpha   90.00
_cell.angle_beta   90.00
_cell.angle_gamma   90.00
#
_symmetry.space_group_name_H-M   'P 1'
#
loop_
_entity.id
_entity.type
_entity.pdbx_description
1 polymer ?
#
loop_
_entity_poly.entity_id
_entity_poly.type
_entity_poly.pdbx_seq_one_letter_code
_entity_poly.pdbx_strand_id
1 'polypeptide(L)'
;MEPDQRLQRPPSLVPNLADWRFEHYLTMRLLPLFYLLLVAGAAVAVFGIAAACFWISTPIGLIALAVSPLLLLVIVAVVRAALEYLIMAHRIMRIIERMDALPEQVRDLSYRVDGITRQVDRLTDNVQDIHQDLMHVRPLLRSAGLPARLLAFLKTPGDR
;
A
#
# COMPACT_ATOMS: atom_id res chain seq x y z
N MET A 1 -20.83 -27.98 42.45
CA MET A 1 -20.89 -29.19 41.61
C MET A 1 -21.17 -28.73 40.20
N GLU A 2 -20.12 -28.61 39.38
CA GLU A 2 -20.27 -28.65 37.93
C GLU A 2 -20.66 -30.07 37.50
N PRO A 3 -21.30 -30.18 36.33
CA PRO A 3 -20.50 -30.72 35.23
C PRO A 3 -20.60 -29.87 33.96
N ASP A 4 -19.42 -29.45 33.51
CA ASP A 4 -19.07 -29.10 32.14
C ASP A 4 -19.65 -30.12 31.13
N GLN A 5 -20.60 -29.69 30.31
CA GLN A 5 -20.87 -30.34 29.02
C GLN A 5 -20.33 -29.46 27.89
N ARG A 6 -18.99 -29.39 27.85
CA ARG A 6 -18.22 -29.02 26.66
C ARG A 6 -18.31 -30.13 25.61
N LEU A 7 -19.51 -30.35 25.07
CA LEU A 7 -19.65 -31.03 23.79
C LEU A 7 -19.25 -30.05 22.70
N GLN A 8 -17.93 -29.90 22.56
CA GLN A 8 -17.28 -29.42 21.35
C GLN A 8 -17.72 -30.35 20.21
N ARG A 9 -18.81 -29.98 19.54
CA ARG A 9 -19.14 -30.53 18.23
C ARG A 9 -17.94 -30.19 17.33
N PRO A 10 -17.22 -31.17 16.76
CA PRO A 10 -16.11 -30.85 15.87
C PRO A 10 -16.66 -29.98 14.73
N PRO A 11 -15.94 -28.92 14.32
CA PRO A 11 -16.34 -28.18 13.14
C PRO A 11 -16.32 -29.17 11.98
N SER A 12 -17.48 -29.40 11.37
CA SER A 12 -17.59 -30.15 10.14
C SER A 12 -16.75 -29.43 9.08
N LEU A 13 -15.55 -29.96 8.80
CA LEU A 13 -14.62 -29.44 7.80
C LEU A 13 -15.13 -29.63 6.36
N VAL A 14 -16.15 -30.48 6.18
CA VAL A 14 -16.62 -30.96 4.87
C VAL A 14 -17.46 -29.94 4.10
N PRO A 15 -18.35 -29.12 4.69
CA PRO A 15 -19.12 -28.12 3.94
C PRO A 15 -18.29 -26.89 3.57
N ASN A 16 -17.20 -26.62 4.29
CA ASN A 16 -16.39 -25.40 4.09
C ASN A 16 -15.43 -25.52 2.90
N LEU A 17 -15.16 -26.75 2.44
CA LEU A 17 -14.41 -27.02 1.21
C LEU A 17 -15.27 -26.93 -0.06
N ALA A 18 -16.60 -26.91 0.09
CA ALA A 18 -17.58 -26.86 -0.99
C ALA A 18 -18.31 -25.50 -1.06
N ASP A 19 -17.67 -24.43 -0.58
CA ASP A 19 -18.22 -23.07 -0.74
C ASP A 19 -17.99 -22.59 -2.18
N TRP A 20 -18.91 -22.97 -3.06
CA TRP A 20 -18.95 -22.59 -4.48
C TRP A 20 -19.35 -21.11 -4.70
N ARG A 21 -19.57 -20.33 -3.63
CA ARG A 21 -20.19 -19.00 -3.70
C ARG A 21 -19.23 -17.82 -3.76
N PHE A 22 -17.91 -18.04 -3.88
CA PHE A 22 -16.89 -17.02 -4.19
C PHE A 22 -17.14 -15.61 -3.57
N GLU A 23 -17.65 -15.52 -2.34
CA GLU A 23 -18.00 -14.22 -1.71
C GLU A 23 -16.78 -13.49 -1.14
N HIS A 24 -15.62 -14.14 -1.16
CA HIS A 24 -14.35 -13.49 -0.86
C HIS A 24 -13.50 -13.43 -2.12
N TYR A 25 -13.21 -12.20 -2.55
CA TYR A 25 -12.17 -11.86 -3.53
C TYR A 25 -10.99 -12.81 -3.37
N LEU A 26 -10.62 -13.45 -4.49
CA LEU A 26 -9.57 -14.44 -4.66
C LEU A 26 -8.22 -13.85 -4.21
N THR A 27 -8.03 -13.75 -2.90
CA THR A 27 -6.91 -13.10 -2.26
C THR A 27 -5.66 -13.85 -2.71
N MET A 28 -4.63 -13.12 -3.10
CA MET A 28 -3.33 -13.53 -3.68
C MET A 28 -2.69 -14.83 -3.16
N ARG A 29 -3.15 -15.35 -2.02
CA ARG A 29 -2.80 -16.62 -1.41
C ARG A 29 -3.31 -17.86 -2.16
N LEU A 30 -4.41 -17.77 -2.91
CA LEU A 30 -4.96 -18.89 -3.70
C LEU A 30 -4.34 -19.03 -5.09
N LEU A 31 -3.64 -18.02 -5.59
CA LEU A 31 -2.99 -18.02 -6.90
C LEU A 31 -2.00 -19.18 -7.13
N PRO A 32 -1.10 -19.54 -6.18
CA PRO A 32 -0.22 -20.71 -6.36
C PRO A 32 -0.99 -22.04 -6.33
N LEU A 33 -2.09 -22.13 -5.57
CA LEU A 33 -2.95 -23.32 -5.57
C LEU A 33 -3.68 -23.46 -6.90
N PHE A 34 -4.17 -22.36 -7.46
CA PHE A 34 -4.81 -22.32 -8.77
C PHE A 34 -3.83 -22.70 -9.88
N TYR A 35 -2.58 -22.21 -9.84
CA TYR A 35 -1.51 -22.64 -10.74
C TYR A 35 -1.30 -24.16 -10.69
N LEU A 36 -1.11 -24.70 -9.48
CA LEU A 36 -0.86 -26.13 -9.28
C LEU A 36 -2.04 -26.96 -9.78
N LEU A 37 -3.28 -26.56 -9.45
CA LEU A 37 -4.50 -27.23 -9.90
C LEU A 37 -4.61 -27.24 -11.43
N LEU A 38 -4.37 -26.10 -12.07
CA LEU A 38 -4.54 -25.95 -13.52
C LEU A 38 -3.45 -26.71 -14.28
N VAL A 39 -2.20 -26.66 -13.82
CA VAL A 39 -1.09 -27.44 -14.39
C VAL A 39 -1.31 -28.95 -14.17
N ALA A 40 -1.74 -29.37 -12.99
CA ALA A 40 -2.06 -30.77 -12.71
C ALA A 40 -3.23 -31.27 -13.58
N GLY A 41 -4.30 -30.47 -13.70
CA GLY A 41 -5.43 -30.79 -14.58
C GLY A 41 -5.02 -30.87 -16.06
N ALA A 42 -4.19 -29.94 -16.53
CA ALA A 42 -3.62 -29.98 -17.88
C ALA A 42 -2.75 -31.22 -18.09
N ALA A 43 -1.93 -31.61 -17.12
CA ALA A 43 -1.13 -32.84 -17.19
C ALA A 43 -2.02 -34.06 -17.32
N VAL A 44 -3.02 -34.21 -16.44
CA VAL A 44 -3.98 -35.33 -16.51
C VAL A 44 -4.70 -35.36 -17.85
N ALA A 45 -5.14 -34.21 -18.36
CA ALA A 45 -5.81 -34.13 -19.66
C ALA A 45 -4.87 -34.54 -20.81
N VAL A 46 -3.66 -33.98 -20.88
CA VAL A 46 -2.71 -34.27 -21.95
C VAL A 46 -2.26 -35.73 -21.93
N PHE A 47 -1.91 -36.27 -20.76
CA PHE A 47 -1.54 -37.69 -20.63
C PHE A 47 -2.73 -38.62 -20.84
N GLY A 48 -3.94 -38.24 -20.40
CA GLY A 48 -5.16 -39.00 -20.61
C GLY A 48 -5.54 -39.08 -22.09
N ILE A 49 -5.43 -37.97 -22.82
CA ILE A 49 -5.63 -37.94 -24.28
C ILE A 49 -4.58 -38.80 -24.98
N ALA A 50 -3.31 -38.66 -24.60
CA ALA A 50 -2.24 -39.49 -25.17
C ALA A 50 -2.50 -40.99 -24.93
N ALA A 51 -2.94 -41.37 -23.72
CA ALA A 51 -3.31 -42.75 -23.39
C ALA A 51 -4.54 -43.24 -24.19
N ALA A 52 -5.55 -42.40 -24.39
CA ALA A 52 -6.72 -42.72 -25.22
C ALA A 52 -6.34 -42.94 -26.69
N CYS A 53 -5.35 -42.21 -27.22
CA CYS A 53 -4.84 -42.44 -28.58
C CYS A 53 -4.29 -43.85 -28.80
N PHE A 54 -3.76 -44.51 -27.75
CA PHE A 54 -3.30 -45.90 -27.85
C PHE A 54 -4.43 -46.91 -28.07
N TRP A 55 -5.67 -46.59 -27.65
CA TRP A 55 -6.83 -47.47 -27.88
C TRP A 55 -7.24 -47.49 -29.35
N ILE A 56 -6.97 -46.40 -30.08
CA ILE A 56 -7.32 -46.25 -31.49
C ILE A 56 -6.20 -46.85 -32.36
N SER A 57 -4.95 -46.46 -32.14
CA SER A 57 -3.80 -47.08 -32.81
C SER A 57 -2.46 -46.84 -32.10
N THR A 58 -1.59 -47.84 -32.14
CA THR A 58 -0.24 -47.79 -31.56
C THR A 58 0.67 -46.70 -32.14
N PRO A 59 0.76 -46.46 -33.48
CA PRO A 59 1.66 -45.43 -34.01
C PRO A 59 1.19 -44.01 -33.66
N ILE A 60 -0.13 -43.76 -33.64
CA ILE A 60 -0.69 -42.46 -33.24
C ILE A 60 -0.42 -42.20 -31.75
N GLY A 61 -0.58 -43.21 -30.89
CA GLY A 61 -0.24 -43.12 -29.47
C GLY A 61 1.24 -42.75 -29.24
N LEU A 62 2.17 -43.33 -30.01
CA LEU A 62 3.60 -43.03 -29.90
C LEU A 62 3.91 -41.57 -30.26
N ILE A 63 3.34 -41.06 -31.36
CA ILE A 63 3.51 -39.67 -31.78
C ILE A 63 2.88 -38.73 -30.74
N ALA A 64 1.68 -39.05 -30.25
CA ALA A 64 1.00 -38.27 -29.21
C ALA A 64 1.80 -38.23 -27.90
N LEU A 65 2.44 -39.34 -27.50
CA LEU A 65 3.31 -39.39 -26.34
C LEU A 65 4.56 -38.52 -26.51
N ALA A 66 5.15 -38.48 -27.72
CA ALA A 66 6.30 -37.64 -28.02
C ALA A 66 5.95 -36.13 -28.04
N VAL A 67 4.75 -35.78 -28.50
CA VAL A 67 4.26 -34.39 -28.56
C VAL A 67 3.70 -33.90 -27.21
N SER A 68 3.15 -34.81 -26.40
CA SER A 68 2.61 -34.55 -25.06
C SER A 68 3.48 -33.63 -24.18
N PRO A 69 4.78 -33.91 -23.95
CA PRO A 69 5.61 -33.04 -23.11
C PRO A 69 5.80 -31.65 -23.71
N LEU A 70 5.88 -31.51 -25.03
CA LEU A 70 5.95 -30.21 -25.70
C LEU A 70 4.66 -29.41 -25.49
N LEU A 71 3.50 -30.05 -25.67
CA LEU A 71 2.20 -29.43 -25.46
C LEU A 71 2.01 -29.00 -24.00
N LEU A 72 2.43 -29.83 -23.06
CA LEU A 72 2.40 -29.52 -21.63
C LEU A 72 3.27 -28.31 -21.29
N LEU A 73 4.48 -28.20 -21.85
CA LEU A 73 5.34 -27.03 -21.66
C LEU A 73 4.71 -25.75 -22.20
N VAL A 74 4.06 -25.81 -23.37
CA VAL A 74 3.33 -24.65 -23.92
C VAL A 74 2.20 -24.24 -22.99
N ILE A 75 1.40 -25.19 -22.50
CA ILE A 75 0.31 -24.90 -21.54
C ILE A 75 0.89 -24.27 -20.26
N VAL A 76 1.94 -24.86 -19.68
CA VAL A 76 2.59 -24.32 -18.47
C VAL A 76 3.12 -22.90 -18.72
N ALA A 77 3.74 -22.64 -19.87
CA ALA A 77 4.24 -21.31 -20.22
C ALA A 77 3.12 -20.28 -20.35
N VAL A 78 2.03 -20.63 -21.03
CA VAL A 78 0.85 -19.77 -21.19
C VAL A 78 0.21 -19.47 -19.85
N VAL A 79 0.02 -20.50 -19.02
CA VAL A 79 -0.56 -20.36 -17.67
C VAL A 79 0.33 -19.47 -16.80
N ARG A 80 1.65 -19.69 -16.84
CA ARG A 80 2.62 -18.85 -16.14
C ARG A 80 2.50 -17.39 -16.59
N ALA A 81 2.51 -17.12 -17.89
CA ALA A 81 2.38 -15.78 -18.43
C ALA A 81 1.06 -15.11 -18.03
N ALA A 82 -0.05 -15.85 -18.07
CA ALA A 82 -1.37 -15.36 -17.68
C ALA A 82 -1.41 -14.99 -16.19
N LEU A 83 -0.79 -15.79 -15.32
CA LEU A 83 -0.70 -15.50 -13.89
C LEU A 83 0.22 -14.31 -13.58
N GLU A 84 1.38 -14.22 -14.24
CA GLU A 84 2.27 -13.07 -14.13
C GLU A 84 1.54 -11.78 -14.53
N TYR A 85 0.77 -11.81 -15.62
CA TYR A 85 -0.07 -10.70 -16.05
C TYR A 85 -1.14 -10.33 -15.02
N LEU A 86 -1.85 -11.32 -14.47
CA LEU A 86 -2.89 -11.09 -13.45
C LEU A 86 -2.33 -10.50 -12.16
N ILE A 87 -1.14 -10.93 -11.73
CA ILE A 87 -0.42 -10.34 -10.59
C ILE A 87 -0.07 -8.88 -10.89
N MET A 88 0.45 -8.58 -12.08
CA MET A 88 0.79 -7.21 -12.47
C MET A 88 -0.43 -6.30 -12.53
N ALA A 89 -1.52 -6.75 -13.15
CA ALA A 89 -2.78 -6.02 -13.22
C ALA A 89 -3.30 -5.68 -11.82
N HIS A 90 -3.30 -6.65 -10.90
CA HIS A 90 -3.73 -6.41 -9.53
C HIS A 90 -2.76 -5.48 -8.76
N ARG A 91 -1.45 -5.59 -9.00
CA ARG A 91 -0.46 -4.68 -8.39
C ARG A 91 -0.71 -3.25 -8.85
N ILE A 92 -0.98 -3.04 -10.13
CA ILE A 92 -1.31 -1.73 -10.70
C ILE A 92 -2.59 -1.19 -10.07
N MET A 93 -3.65 -2.00 -9.94
CA MET A 93 -4.89 -1.60 -9.27
C MET A 93 -4.64 -1.06 -7.86
N ARG A 94 -3.86 -1.79 -7.04
CA ARG A 94 -3.51 -1.33 -5.68
C ARG A 94 -2.67 -0.06 -5.64
N ILE A 95 -1.84 0.19 -6.66
CA ILE A 95 -1.08 1.43 -6.77
C ILE A 95 -2.03 2.58 -7.10
N ILE A 96 -2.95 2.39 -8.03
CA ILE A 96 -3.96 3.38 -8.41
C ILE A 96 -4.84 3.74 -7.20
N GLU A 97 -5.35 2.75 -6.46
CA GLU A 97 -6.15 3.00 -5.25
C GLU A 97 -5.39 3.84 -4.20
N ARG A 98 -4.07 3.62 -4.05
CA ARG A 98 -3.23 4.45 -3.17
C ARG A 98 -2.99 5.85 -3.72
N MET A 99 -2.90 5.98 -5.05
CA MET A 99 -2.78 7.28 -5.71
C MET A 99 -4.09 8.08 -5.60
N ASP A 100 -5.25 7.44 -5.60
CA ASP A 100 -6.54 8.11 -5.39
C ASP A 100 -6.68 8.70 -3.97
N ALA A 101 -5.97 8.14 -2.98
CA ALA A 101 -5.93 8.66 -1.62
C ALA A 101 -4.87 9.77 -1.37
N LEU A 102 -3.98 10.01 -2.33
CA LEU A 102 -2.93 11.03 -2.23
C LEU A 102 -3.46 12.48 -2.32
N PRO A 103 -4.42 12.81 -3.21
CA PRO A 103 -5.00 14.15 -3.31
C PRO A 103 -5.58 14.66 -2.01
N GLU A 104 -6.22 13.79 -1.22
CA GLU A 104 -6.83 14.18 0.04
C GLU A 104 -5.78 14.57 1.09
N GLN A 105 -4.67 13.84 1.14
CA GLN A 105 -3.54 14.16 2.01
C GLN A 105 -2.83 15.47 1.59
N VAL A 106 -2.69 15.69 0.28
CA VAL A 106 -2.14 16.94 -0.26
C VAL A 106 -3.09 18.12 0.03
N ARG A 107 -4.40 17.89 -0.01
CA ARG A 107 -5.41 18.90 0.31
C ARG A 107 -5.36 19.31 1.78
N ASP A 108 -5.27 18.34 2.69
CA ASP A 108 -5.11 18.60 4.14
C ASP A 108 -3.80 19.35 4.42
N LEU A 109 -2.70 18.94 3.78
CA LEU A 109 -1.43 19.65 3.86
C LEU A 109 -1.54 21.09 3.36
N SER A 110 -2.24 21.32 2.25
CA SER A 110 -2.48 22.67 1.73
C SER A 110 -3.23 23.54 2.74
N TYR A 111 -4.32 23.03 3.34
CA TYR A 111 -5.05 23.76 4.38
C TYR A 111 -4.17 24.10 5.58
N ARG A 112 -3.28 23.17 5.97
CA ARG A 112 -2.37 23.37 7.09
C ARG A 112 -1.31 24.42 6.77
N VAL A 113 -0.76 24.41 5.55
CA VAL A 113 0.18 25.43 5.05
C VAL A 113 -0.50 26.80 4.97
N ASP A 114 -1.73 26.89 4.46
CA ASP A 114 -2.50 28.14 4.42
C ASP A 114 -2.79 28.69 5.83
N GLY A 115 -2.96 27.80 6.81
CA GLY A 115 -3.05 28.17 8.23
C GLY A 115 -1.75 28.79 8.75
N ILE A 116 -0.61 28.20 8.44
CA ILE A 116 0.72 28.69 8.82
C ILE A 116 1.02 30.03 8.15
N THR A 117 0.75 30.18 6.85
CA THR A 117 0.95 31.44 6.12
C THR A 117 0.20 32.58 6.79
N ARG A 118 -1.10 32.40 7.10
CA ARG A 118 -1.89 33.41 7.82
C ARG A 118 -1.34 33.74 9.21
N GLN A 119 -0.72 32.78 9.88
CA GLN A 119 -0.09 33.01 11.18
C GLN A 119 1.21 33.82 11.03
N VAL A 120 1.99 33.54 9.99
CA VAL A 120 3.21 34.30 9.63
C VAL A 120 2.86 35.73 9.23
N ASP A 121 1.77 35.94 8.48
CA ASP A 121 1.30 37.28 8.09
C ASP A 121 0.97 38.10 9.34
N ARG A 122 0.16 37.55 10.27
CA ARG A 122 -0.14 38.23 11.54
C ARG A 122 1.09 38.50 12.38
N LEU A 123 2.05 37.58 12.40
CA LEU A 123 3.31 37.79 13.12
C LEU A 123 4.10 38.96 12.49
N THR A 124 4.10 39.05 11.16
CA THR A 124 4.76 40.12 10.41
C THR A 124 4.10 41.46 10.68
N ASP A 125 2.77 41.53 10.64
CA ASP A 125 2.01 42.74 10.98
C ASP A 125 2.30 43.21 12.41
N ASN A 126 2.27 42.30 13.38
CA ASN A 126 2.59 42.63 14.77
C ASN A 126 4.03 43.18 14.92
N VAL A 127 5.00 42.58 14.22
CA VAL A 127 6.40 43.04 14.22
C VAL A 127 6.52 44.42 13.57
N GLN A 128 5.77 44.67 12.49
CA GLN A 128 5.74 45.95 11.80
C GLN A 128 5.12 47.04 12.67
N ASP A 129 4.03 46.73 13.37
CA ASP A 129 3.40 47.63 14.36
C ASP A 129 4.36 47.95 15.50
N ILE A 130 5.03 46.94 16.07
CA ILE A 130 6.06 47.14 17.10
C ILE A 130 7.18 48.02 16.56
N HIS A 131 7.65 47.79 15.33
CA HIS A 131 8.69 48.60 14.71
C HIS A 131 8.25 50.06 14.54
N GLN A 132 7.01 50.27 14.11
CA GLN A 132 6.44 51.60 13.92
C GLN A 132 6.23 52.32 15.24
N ASP A 133 5.70 51.66 16.27
CA ASP A 133 5.54 52.22 17.61
C ASP A 133 6.92 52.56 18.21
N LEU A 134 7.90 51.68 18.05
CA LEU A 134 9.27 51.93 18.49
C LEU A 134 9.90 53.13 17.78
N MET A 135 9.60 53.35 16.49
CA MET A 135 10.02 54.55 15.75
C MET A 135 9.36 55.82 16.29
N HIS A 136 8.09 55.76 16.70
CA HIS A 136 7.38 56.89 17.33
C HIS A 136 7.92 57.20 18.72
N VAL A 137 8.27 56.18 19.49
CA VAL A 137 8.78 56.33 20.87
C VAL A 137 10.28 56.63 20.89
N ARG A 138 11.03 56.32 19.83
CA ARG A 138 12.47 56.62 19.67
C ARG A 138 12.86 58.07 20.00
N PRO A 139 12.19 59.13 19.50
CA PRO A 139 12.54 60.51 19.87
C PRO A 139 12.33 60.82 21.36
N LEU A 140 11.32 60.22 22.00
CA LEU A 140 11.07 60.36 23.45
C LEU A 140 12.13 59.60 24.26
N LEU A 141 12.54 58.41 23.81
CA LEU A 141 13.65 57.67 24.40
C LEU A 141 14.98 58.43 24.27
N ARG A 142 15.17 59.13 23.14
CA ARG A 142 16.37 59.94 22.88
C ARG A 142 16.39 61.21 23.72
N SER A 143 15.25 61.88 23.92
CA SER A 143 15.15 63.07 24.78
C SER A 143 15.32 62.72 26.27
N ALA A 144 14.88 61.54 26.71
CA ALA A 144 15.07 61.05 28.07
C ALA A 144 16.50 60.53 28.37
N GLY A 145 17.39 60.43 27.38
CA GLY A 145 18.76 59.93 27.54
C GLY A 145 18.85 58.45 27.96
N LEU A 146 17.75 57.71 27.89
CA LEU A 146 17.62 56.30 28.28
C LEU A 146 18.62 55.34 27.60
N PRO A 147 18.88 55.42 26.28
CA PRO A 147 19.85 54.52 25.66
C PRO A 147 21.28 54.73 26.17
N ALA A 148 21.67 55.97 26.48
CA ALA A 148 22.98 56.24 27.06
C ALA A 148 23.10 55.69 28.49
N ARG A 149 22.01 55.77 29.28
CA ARG A 149 21.96 55.21 30.64
C ARG A 149 21.94 53.69 30.67
N LEU A 150 21.21 53.04 29.77
CA LEU A 150 21.22 51.57 29.62
C LEU A 150 22.57 51.05 29.13
N LEU A 151 23.19 51.73 28.17
CA LEU A 151 24.55 51.40 27.73
C LEU A 151 25.57 51.58 28.86
N ALA A 152 25.45 52.63 29.69
CA ALA A 152 26.29 52.80 30.87
C ALA A 152 26.09 51.65 31.87
N PHE A 153 24.84 51.26 32.14
CA PHE A 153 24.52 50.15 33.03
C PHE A 153 25.04 48.79 32.52
N LEU A 154 24.87 48.49 31.23
CA LEU A 154 25.38 47.26 30.60
C LEU A 154 26.91 47.26 30.44
N LYS A 155 27.54 48.44 30.38
CA LYS A 155 29.00 48.61 30.41
C LYS A 155 29.58 48.55 31.83
N THR A 156 28.74 48.42 32.86
CA THR A 156 29.16 48.18 34.24
C THR A 156 29.02 46.71 34.67
N PRO A 157 29.50 45.68 33.93
CA PRO A 157 29.68 44.35 34.52
C PRO A 157 31.06 44.31 35.17
N GLY A 158 31.10 44.61 36.47
CA GLY A 158 32.21 44.28 37.36
C GLY A 158 33.43 45.20 37.29
N ASP A 159 33.53 46.13 38.23
CA ASP A 159 34.80 46.34 38.90
C ASP A 159 34.53 46.71 40.37
N ARG A 160 34.94 45.79 41.25
CA ARG A 160 35.23 46.02 42.66
C ARG A 160 36.74 46.07 42.77
#